data_AF-A0A3P1ZQX4-F1
#
_entry.id   AF-A0A3P1ZQX4-F1
#
_cell.length_a   1.000
_cell.length_b   1.000
_cell.length_c   1.000
_cell.angle_alpha   90.00
_cell.angle_beta   90.00
_cell.angle_gamma   90.00
#
_symmetry.space_group_name_H-M   'P 1'
#
loop_
_entity.id
_entity.type
_entity.pdbx_description
1 polymer ?
#
loop_
_entity_poly.entity_id
_entity_poly.type
_entity_poly.pdbx_seq_one_letter_code
_entity_poly.pdbx_strand_id
1 'polypeptide(L)' 'MYAHIRKRVVELAKRPEMGRPGRVFGTRELVIERYPYIVPYRIRGREVQIIRVFHTSQRPPEAW' A
#
# COMPACT_ATOMS: atom_id res chain seq x y z
N MET A 1 10.71 8.67 7.89
CA MET A 1 9.69 7.61 7.76
C MET A 1 8.35 8.14 7.23
N TYR A 2 7.51 8.82 8.04
CA TYR A 2 6.14 9.25 7.65
C TYR A 2 6.08 10.04 6.33
N ALA A 3 6.95 11.04 6.17
CA ALA A 3 7.04 11.82 4.93
C ALA A 3 7.36 10.97 3.69
N HIS A 4 8.14 9.90 3.85
CA HIS A 4 8.50 9.00 2.76
C HIS A 4 7.30 8.13 2.36
N ILE A 5 6.58 7.55 3.32
CA ILE A 5 5.35 6.80 3.07
C ILE A 5 4.33 7.70 2.37
N ARG A 6 4.09 8.92 2.88
CA ARG A 6 3.16 9.88 2.28
C ARG A 6 3.54 10.20 0.83
N LYS A 7 4.82 10.49 0.56
CA LYS A 7 5.32 10.76 -0.80
C LYS A 7 5.03 9.59 -1.74
N ARG A 8 5.33 8.36 -1.32
CA ARG A 8 5.09 7.16 -2.14
C ARG A 8 3.60 6.91 -2.40
N VAL A 9 2.74 7.16 -1.41
CA VAL A 9 1.28 7.04 -1.55
C VAL A 9 0.73 8.09 -2.52
N VAL A 10 1.21 9.34 -2.48
CA VAL A 10 0.76 10.39 -3.39
C VAL A 10 1.07 10.06 -4.86
N GLU A 11 2.21 9.42 -5.15
CA GLU A 11 2.54 9.00 -6.51
C GLU A 11 1.57 7.96 -7.10
N LEU A 12 0.82 7.23 -6.25
CA LEU A 12 -0.21 6.30 -6.74
C LEU A 12 -1.32 7.02 -7.50
N ALA A 13 -1.57 8.31 -7.26
CA ALA A 13 -2.54 9.07 -8.04
C ALA A 13 -2.16 9.18 -9.53
N LYS A 14 -0.86 9.10 -9.84
CA LYS A 14 -0.34 9.18 -11.21
C LYS A 14 -0.04 7.82 -11.82
N ARG A 15 0.44 6.88 -10.99
CA ARG A 15 0.90 5.54 -11.42
C ARG A 15 0.37 4.46 -10.48
N PRO A 16 -0.95 4.24 -10.42
CA PRO A 16 -1.55 3.26 -9.52
C PRO A 16 -1.17 1.82 -9.88
N GLU A 17 -0.62 1.55 -11.05
CA GLU A 17 -0.11 0.26 -11.50
C GLU A 17 1.29 -0.08 -10.96
N MET A 18 1.99 0.85 -10.31
CA MET A 18 3.36 0.63 -9.82
C MET A 18 3.47 -0.34 -8.64
N GLY A 19 2.38 -0.56 -7.90
CA GLY A 19 2.33 -1.57 -6.86
C GLY A 19 2.22 -2.97 -7.45
N ARG A 20 2.90 -3.93 -6.83
CA ARG A 20 2.85 -5.33 -7.26
C ARG A 20 1.44 -5.91 -7.03
N PRO A 21 1.03 -6.96 -7.76
CA PRO A 21 -0.19 -7.71 -7.45
C PRO A 21 -0.23 -8.09 -5.96
N GLY A 22 -1.35 -7.80 -5.29
CA GLY A 22 -1.56 -8.17 -3.90
C GLY A 22 -2.02 -9.62 -3.77
N ARG A 23 -1.95 -10.15 -2.54
CA ARG A 23 -2.41 -11.52 -2.25
C ARG A 23 -3.92 -11.71 -2.45
N VAL A 24 -4.70 -10.65 -2.28
CA VAL A 24 -6.14 -10.64 -2.51
C VAL A 24 -6.40 -10.12 -3.92
N PHE A 25 -7.24 -10.83 -4.69
CA PHE A 25 -7.59 -10.43 -6.04
C PHE A 25 -8.13 -8.99 -6.10
N GLY A 26 -7.71 -8.23 -7.10
CA GLY A 26 -8.08 -6.81 -7.25
C GLY A 26 -7.37 -5.85 -6.30
N THR A 27 -6.46 -6.33 -5.46
CA THR A 27 -5.58 -5.49 -4.64
C THR A 27 -4.17 -5.43 -5.21
N ARG A 28 -3.45 -4.39 -4.82
CA ARG A 28 -2.03 -4.16 -5.11
C ARG A 28 -1.31 -3.79 -3.84
N GLU A 29 -0.02 -4.08 -3.79
CA GLU A 29 0.82 -3.78 -2.66
C GLU A 29 1.88 -2.76 -3.05
N LEU A 30 1.86 -1.60 -2.41
CA LEU A 30 2.95 -0.64 -2.48
C LEU A 30 3.99 -1.00 -1.40
N VAL A 31 5.15 -1.48 -1.85
CA VAL A 31 6.30 -1.74 -0.97
C VAL A 31 7.01 -0.41 -0.71
N ILE A 32 7.22 -0.07 0.55
CA ILE A 32 7.96 1.14 0.92
C ILE A 32 9.43 0.75 1.08
N GLU A 33 10.23 1.03 0.06
CA GLU A 33 11.67 0.78 0.11
C GLU A 33 12.33 1.52 1.29
N ARG A 34 13.37 0.91 1.88
CA ARG A 34 14.11 1.38 3.08
C ARG A 34 13.37 1.30 4.42
N TYR A 35 12.07 0.99 4.45
CA TYR A 35 11.33 0.82 5.69
C TYR A 35 10.54 -0.49 5.66
N PRO A 36 10.33 -1.15 6.81
CA PRO A 36 9.57 -2.40 6.87
C PRO A 36 8.06 -2.15 6.76
N TYR A 37 7.61 -1.50 5.67
CA TYR A 37 6.21 -1.17 5.46
C TYR A 37 5.69 -1.63 4.09
N ILE A 38 4.48 -2.17 4.10
CA ILE A 38 3.71 -2.47 2.89
C ILE A 38 2.35 -1.79 3.01
N VAL A 39 1.89 -1.18 1.93
CA VAL A 39 0.61 -0.47 1.86
C VAL A 39 -0.28 -1.13 0.81
N PRO A 40 -1.19 -2.04 1.22
CA PRO A 40 -2.18 -2.60 0.32
C PRO A 40 -3.20 -1.53 -0.09
N TYR A 41 -3.51 -1.50 -1.37
CA TYR A 41 -4.48 -0.60 -1.96
C TYR A 41 -5.23 -1.29 -3.09
N ARG A 42 -6.27 -0.66 -3.59
CA ARG A 42 -6.99 -1.10 -4.79
C ARG A 42 -7.36 0.10 -5.65
N ILE A 43 -7.66 -0.17 -6.91
CA ILE A 43 -8.15 0.83 -7.86
C ILE A 43 -9.65 0.59 -8.03
N ARG A 44 -10.47 1.62 -7.76
CA ARG A 44 -11.92 1.59 -8.02
C ARG A 44 -12.29 2.78 -8.87
N GLY A 45 -12.65 2.53 -10.13
CA GLY A 45 -12.87 3.61 -11.10
C GLY A 45 -11.61 4.47 -11.26
N ARG A 46 -11.69 5.75 -10.88
CA ARG A 46 -10.57 6.71 -10.92
C ARG A 46 -9.90 6.93 -9.57
N GLU A 47 -10.26 6.15 -8.55
CA GLU A 47 -9.77 6.32 -7.19
C GLU A 47 -8.80 5.22 -6.79
N VAL A 48 -7.76 5.62 -6.08
CA VAL A 48 -6.87 4.73 -5.34
C VAL A 48 -7.34 4.68 -3.90
N GLN A 49 -7.75 3.51 -3.44
CA GLN A 49 -8.21 3.30 -2.07
C GLN A 49 -7.12 2.58 -1.27
N ILE A 50 -6.52 3.31 -0.34
CA ILE A 50 -5.56 2.75 0.63
C ILE A 50 -6.35 1.94 1.66
N ILE A 51 -6.02 0.66 1.78
CA ILE A 51 -6.73 -0.24 2.70
C ILE A 51 -6.11 -0.15 4.08
N ARG A 52 -4.77 -0.23 4.17
CA ARG A 52 -4.01 -0.17 5.42
C ARG A 52 -2.52 0.10 5.16
N VAL A 53 -1.81 0.47 6.23
CA VAL A 53 -0.34 0.53 6.29
C VAL A 53 0.14 -0.54 7.27
N PHE A 54 0.88 -1.54 6.79
CA PHE A 54 1.39 -2.65 7.59
C PHE A 54 2.87 -2.49 7.88
N HIS A 55 3.28 -2.71 9.12
CA HIS A 55 4.68 -2.94 9.44
C HIS A 55 5.02 -4.43 9.23
N THR A 56 5.91 -4.75 8.29
CA THR A 56 6.18 -6.13 7.85
C THR A 56 6.82 -7.01 8.92
N SER A 57 7.52 -6.41 9.87
CA SER A 57 8.12 -7.15 11.01
C SER A 57 7.16 -7.34 12.18
N GLN A 58 5.94 -6.80 12.12
CA GLN A 58 4.94 -6.96 13.18
C GLN A 58 3.91 -8.00 12.75
N ARG A 59 3.36 -8.74 13.72
CA ARG A 59 2.18 -9.57 13.44
C ARG A 59 1.00 -8.65 13.09
N PRO A 60 0.21 -8.97 12.06
CA PRO A 60 -1.07 -8.33 11.88
C PRO A 60 -1.94 -8.61 13.12
N PRO A 61 -2.83 -7.69 13.52
CA PRO A 61 -3.79 -7.95 14.58
C PRO A 61 -4.69 -9.13 14.21
N GLU A 62 -5.12 -9.86 15.23
CA GLU A 62 -5.88 -11.10 15.11
C GLU A 62 -7.31 -10.87 14.58
N ALA A 63 -7.86 -9.68 14.82
CA ALA A 63 -9.16 -9.25 14.34
C ALA A 63 -9.09 -7.82 13.78
N TRP A 64 -10.03 -7.51 12.87
CA TRP A 64 -10.14 -6.23 12.18
C TRP A 64 -11.49 -5.57 12.43
#